data_AF-A0A9D4L808-F1
#
_entry.id   AF-A0A9D4L808-F1
#
_cell.length_a   1.000
_cell.length_b   1.000
_cell.length_c   1.000
_cell.angle_alpha   90.00
_cell.angle_beta   90.00
_cell.angle_gamma   90.00
#
_symmetry.space_group_name_H-M   'P 1'
#
loop_
_entity.id
_entity.type
_entity.pdbx_description
1 polymer ?
#
loop_
_entity_poly.entity_id
_entity_poly.type
_entity_poly.pdbx_seq_one_letter_code
_entity_poly.pdbx_strand_id
1 'polypeptide(L)'
;MPMNGAAARQQNRPNVPAASPSGYWKLNMYFPLVYYLMSELETAAQPRYIAQHLLPRKAVDITHEVGAEIFQAYQDEILVTRDQFLSEIRICRKKWT
;
A
#
# COMPACT_ATOMS: atom_id res chain seq x y z
N MET A 1 24.16 -16.97 6.24
CA MET A 1 23.07 -16.01 6.51
C MET A 1 22.10 -16.08 5.33
N PRO A 2 20.79 -16.32 5.54
CA PRO A 2 19.82 -16.01 4.50
C PRO A 2 18.72 -15.05 4.99
N MET A 3 18.58 -13.96 4.23
CA MET A 3 17.34 -13.19 4.03
C MET A 3 16.24 -14.14 3.55
N ASN A 4 15.09 -14.21 4.23
CA ASN A 4 13.96 -15.00 3.77
C ASN A 4 12.60 -14.38 4.17
N GLY A 5 11.95 -13.75 3.19
CA GLY A 5 10.54 -13.99 2.87
C GLY A 5 9.47 -13.64 3.91
N ALA A 6 9.45 -12.41 4.43
CA ALA A 6 8.34 -11.97 5.28
C ALA A 6 6.98 -12.00 4.54
N ALA A 7 6.97 -11.77 3.22
CA ALA A 7 5.75 -11.77 2.40
C ALA A 7 5.19 -13.18 2.08
N ALA A 8 5.93 -14.26 2.33
CA ALA A 8 5.47 -15.63 2.04
C ALA A 8 4.77 -16.33 3.23
N ARG A 9 4.65 -15.67 4.40
CA ARG A 9 4.18 -16.31 5.64
C ARG A 9 2.69 -16.14 5.96
N GLN A 10 1.91 -15.49 5.11
CA GLN A 10 0.44 -15.40 5.28
C GLN A 10 -0.36 -16.43 4.48
N GLN A 11 0.25 -17.55 4.07
CA GLN A 11 -0.51 -18.66 3.50
C GLN A 11 -0.81 -19.67 4.63
N ASN A 12 -2.08 -19.69 5.07
CA ASN A 12 -2.68 -20.61 6.05
C ASN A 12 -2.46 -20.31 7.55
N ARG A 13 -2.94 -19.17 8.05
CA ARG A 13 -3.23 -19.05 9.49
C ARG A 13 -4.59 -19.71 9.78
N PRO A 14 -4.68 -20.79 10.57
CA PRO A 14 -5.97 -21.35 10.96
C PRO A 14 -6.74 -20.33 11.81
N ASN A 15 -8.05 -20.26 11.61
CA ASN A 15 -8.89 -19.36 12.40
C ASN A 15 -8.87 -19.76 13.87
N VAL A 16 -8.58 -18.80 14.74
CA VAL A 16 -8.60 -18.97 16.19
C VAL A 16 -10.04 -18.88 16.68
N PRO A 17 -10.53 -19.87 17.45
CA PRO A 17 -11.86 -19.81 18.02
C PRO A 17 -11.99 -18.63 18.99
N ALA A 18 -13.17 -18.02 19.04
CA ALA A 18 -13.45 -16.91 19.96
C ALA A 18 -14.85 -17.07 20.56
N ALA A 19 -15.02 -16.58 21.78
CA ALA A 19 -16.28 -16.66 22.52
C ALA A 19 -17.42 -15.78 21.94
N SER A 20 -17.11 -14.88 21.01
CA SER A 20 -18.08 -14.02 20.36
C SER A 20 -17.70 -13.74 18.89
N PRO A 21 -18.68 -13.43 18.02
CA PRO A 21 -18.40 -13.03 16.64
C PRO A 21 -17.45 -11.83 16.55
N SER A 22 -17.61 -10.83 17.42
CA SER A 22 -16.71 -9.67 17.47
C SER A 22 -15.27 -10.07 17.81
N GLY A 23 -15.09 -10.95 18.80
CA GLY A 23 -13.78 -11.49 19.15
C GLY A 23 -13.15 -12.28 18.01
N TYR A 24 -13.96 -13.07 17.31
CA TYR A 24 -13.52 -13.85 16.15
C TYR A 24 -12.99 -12.96 15.02
N TRP A 25 -13.73 -11.92 14.66
CA TRP A 25 -13.31 -10.94 13.65
C TRP A 25 -12.05 -10.19 14.07
N LYS A 26 -11.96 -9.83 15.35
CA LYS A 26 -10.79 -9.11 15.86
C LYS A 26 -9.51 -9.96 15.76
N LEU A 27 -9.59 -11.23 16.17
CA LEU A 27 -8.44 -12.14 16.21
C LEU A 27 -7.98 -12.62 14.83
N ASN A 28 -8.93 -12.87 13.94
CA ASN A 28 -8.65 -13.52 12.65
C ASN A 28 -8.52 -12.55 11.49
N MET A 29 -9.05 -11.33 11.61
CA MET A 29 -9.05 -10.35 10.51
C MET A 29 -8.40 -9.04 10.91
N TYR A 30 -8.85 -8.40 12.00
CA TYR A 30 -8.35 -7.08 12.38
C TYR A 30 -6.88 -7.10 12.78
N PHE A 31 -6.47 -7.97 13.73
CA PHE A 31 -5.09 -8.02 14.17
C PHE A 31 -4.10 -8.46 13.07
N PRO A 32 -4.40 -9.48 12.25
CA PRO A 32 -3.53 -9.80 11.10
C PRO A 32 -3.35 -8.65 10.12
N LEU A 33 -4.42 -7.89 9.84
CA LEU A 33 -4.34 -6.71 8.99
C LEU A 33 -3.44 -5.64 9.62
N VAL A 34 -3.65 -5.32 10.91
CA VAL A 34 -2.83 -4.32 11.62
C VAL A 34 -1.36 -4.75 11.66
N TYR A 35 -1.09 -6.02 11.98
CA TYR A 35 0.26 -6.55 12.01
C TYR A 35 0.94 -6.49 10.64
N TYR A 36 0.20 -6.85 9.58
CA TYR A 36 0.69 -6.72 8.22
C TYR A 36 1.03 -5.26 7.87
N LEU A 37 0.12 -4.33 8.15
CA LEU A 37 0.36 -2.90 7.93
C LEU A 37 1.59 -2.39 8.70
N MET A 38 1.76 -2.81 9.96
CA MET A 38 2.95 -2.45 10.75
C MET A 38 4.22 -3.03 10.13
N SER A 39 4.19 -4.30 9.69
CA SER A 39 5.36 -4.92 9.04
C SER A 39 5.72 -4.27 7.71
N GLU A 40 4.72 -3.83 6.93
CA GLU A 40 4.92 -3.06 5.70
C GLU A 40 5.54 -1.69 6.02
N LEU A 41 5.10 -1.02 7.10
CA LEU A 41 5.70 0.24 7.54
C LEU A 41 7.14 0.09 8.02
N GLU A 42 7.47 -1.04 8.66
CA GLU A 42 8.83 -1.34 9.14
C GLU A 42 9.78 -1.75 8.00
N THR A 43 9.25 -2.37 6.94
CA THR A 43 10.05 -2.90 5.81
C THR A 43 10.08 -1.98 4.59
N ALA A 44 9.09 -1.11 4.42
CA ALA A 44 9.07 -0.12 3.35
C ALA A 44 10.13 0.95 3.61
N ALA A 45 11.09 1.06 2.69
CA ALA A 45 12.01 2.18 2.67
C ALA A 45 11.21 3.50 2.55
N GLN A 46 11.61 4.51 3.32
CA GLN A 46 11.02 5.87 3.36
C GLN A 46 10.55 6.47 2.03
N PRO A 47 11.17 6.24 0.84
CA PRO A 47 10.63 6.74 -0.42
C PRO A 47 9.23 6.22 -0.79
N ARG A 48 8.78 5.06 -0.29
CA ARG A 48 7.49 4.47 -0.71
C ARG A 48 6.27 5.10 -0.04
N TYR A 49 6.43 5.75 1.11
CA TYR A 49 5.30 6.40 1.78
C TYR A 49 4.69 7.53 0.93
N ILE A 50 5.42 8.04 -0.06
CA ILE A 50 4.93 9.04 -1.00
C ILE A 50 3.68 8.60 -1.79
N ALA A 51 3.43 7.30 -1.92
CA ALA A 51 2.18 6.79 -2.52
C ALA A 51 0.91 7.24 -1.78
N GLN A 52 1.01 7.71 -0.53
CA GLN A 52 -0.13 8.29 0.19
C GLN A 52 -0.79 9.46 -0.56
N HIS A 53 -0.04 10.15 -1.42
CA HIS A 53 -0.57 11.26 -2.22
C HIS A 53 -1.57 10.78 -3.28
N LEU A 54 -1.52 9.51 -3.68
CA LEU A 54 -2.48 8.88 -4.61
C LEU A 54 -3.86 8.64 -3.99
N LEU A 55 -4.04 8.83 -2.67
CA LEU A 55 -5.35 8.72 -2.05
C LEU A 55 -6.32 9.74 -2.68
N PRO A 56 -7.56 9.37 -3.04
CA PRO A 56 -8.48 10.25 -3.77
C PRO A 56 -8.62 11.67 -3.20
N ARG A 57 -8.66 11.79 -1.87
CA ARG A 57 -8.73 13.09 -1.16
C ARG A 57 -7.47 13.95 -1.31
N LYS A 58 -6.30 13.32 -1.45
CA LYS A 58 -4.99 13.98 -1.60
C LYS A 58 -4.54 14.07 -3.07
N ALA A 59 -5.17 13.29 -3.95
CA ALA A 59 -4.83 13.22 -5.38
C ALA A 59 -5.07 14.54 -6.12
N VAL A 60 -5.96 15.38 -5.59
CA VAL A 60 -6.21 16.75 -6.07
C VAL A 60 -4.96 17.63 -5.97
N ASP A 61 -4.14 17.39 -4.94
CA ASP A 61 -2.98 18.23 -4.59
C ASP A 61 -1.65 17.67 -5.17
N ILE A 62 -1.70 16.62 -5.99
CA ILE A 62 -0.49 16.07 -6.60
C ILE A 62 0.06 17.06 -7.63
N THR A 63 1.24 17.60 -7.33
CA THR A 63 2.03 18.39 -8.29
C THR A 63 2.81 17.48 -9.23
N HIS A 64 3.35 18.05 -10.30
CA HIS A 64 4.14 17.29 -11.26
C HIS A 64 5.41 16.68 -10.64
N GLU A 65 6.02 17.40 -9.69
CA GLU A 65 7.22 16.99 -8.96
C GLU A 65 6.92 15.79 -8.06
N VAL A 66 5.82 15.86 -7.28
CA VAL A 66 5.37 14.74 -6.43
C VAL A 66 5.01 13.53 -7.29
N GLY A 67 4.34 13.74 -8.43
CA GLY A 67 4.06 12.66 -9.38
C GLY A 67 5.33 11.98 -9.92
N ALA A 68 6.37 12.75 -10.21
CA ALA A 68 7.65 12.23 -10.66
C ALA A 68 8.38 11.44 -9.57
N GLU A 69 8.32 11.92 -8.33
CA GLU A 69 8.92 11.26 -7.17
C GLU A 69 8.20 9.95 -6.84
N ILE A 70 6.86 9.91 -6.93
CA ILE A 70 6.09 8.66 -6.83
C ILE A 70 6.50 7.69 -7.94
N PHE A 71 6.61 8.14 -9.19
CA PHE A 71 7.03 7.27 -10.28
C PHE A 71 8.42 6.65 -10.03
N GLN A 72 9.38 7.45 -9.57
CA GLN A 72 10.72 6.99 -9.23
C GLN A 72 10.73 5.98 -8.07
N ALA A 73 9.95 6.23 -7.02
CA ALA A 73 9.88 5.34 -5.86
C ALA A 73 9.33 3.93 -6.19
N TYR A 74 8.59 3.80 -7.30
CA TYR A 74 7.92 2.58 -7.74
C TYR A 74 8.36 2.13 -9.15
N GLN A 75 9.46 2.65 -9.68
CA GLN A 75 9.88 2.40 -11.06
C GLN A 75 10.06 0.90 -11.38
N ASP A 76 10.46 0.09 -10.40
CA ASP A 76 10.68 -1.35 -10.56
C ASP A 76 9.37 -2.15 -10.59
N GLU A 77 8.26 -1.55 -10.15
CA GLU A 77 6.93 -2.17 -10.05
C GLU A 77 5.96 -1.64 -11.12
N ILE A 78 6.29 -0.50 -11.73
CA ILE A 78 5.46 0.17 -12.73
C ILE A 78 5.84 -0.31 -14.13
N LEU A 79 4.86 -0.88 -14.85
CA LEU A 79 5.03 -1.37 -16.23
C LEU A 79 4.70 -0.31 -17.30
N VAL A 80 4.39 0.92 -16.89
CA VAL A 80 4.02 2.02 -17.79
C VAL A 80 5.12 3.07 -17.85
N THR A 81 5.13 3.85 -18.93
CA THR A 81 6.08 4.97 -19.04
C THR A 81 5.71 6.09 -18.05
N ARG A 82 6.68 6.94 -17.73
CA ARG A 82 6.47 8.11 -16.87
C ARG A 82 5.34 9.00 -17.37
N ASP A 83 5.26 9.23 -18.68
CA ASP A 83 4.23 10.07 -19.28
C ASP A 83 2.84 9.46 -19.17
N GLN A 84 2.74 8.13 -19.35
CA GLN A 84 1.49 7.39 -19.13
C GLN A 84 1.04 7.50 -17.68
N PHE A 85 1.95 7.27 -16.73
CA PHE A 85 1.66 7.41 -15.30
C PHE A 85 1.17 8.82 -14.92
N LEU A 86 1.85 9.86 -15.39
CA LEU A 86 1.43 11.25 -15.13
C LEU A 86 0.11 11.60 -15.80
N SER A 87 -0.19 11.02 -16.96
CA SER A 87 -1.50 11.18 -17.62
C SER A 87 -2.63 10.55 -16.81
N GLU A 88 -2.40 9.38 -16.21
CA GLU A 88 -3.36 8.69 -15.35
C GLU A 88 -3.63 9.46 -14.06
N ILE A 89 -2.60 10.05 -13.43
CA ILE A 89 -2.79 10.96 -12.29
C ILE A 89 -3.72 12.12 -12.66
N ARG A 90 -3.53 12.70 -13.85
CA ARG A 90 -4.36 13.82 -14.33
C ARG A 90 -5.81 13.40 -14.57
N ILE A 91 -6.04 12.21 -15.12
CA ILE A 91 -7.38 11.64 -15.33
C ILE A 91 -8.05 11.38 -13.98
N CYS A 92 -7.35 10.73 -13.05
CA CYS A 92 -7.82 10.50 -11.70
C CYS A 92 -8.20 11.80 -11.01
N ARG A 93 -7.36 12.84 -11.10
CA ARG A 93 -7.66 14.16 -10.53
C ARG A 93 -9.00 14.72 -11.00
N LYS A 94 -9.27 14.67 -12.30
CA LYS A 94 -10.54 15.14 -12.88
C LYS A 94 -11.75 14.32 -12.42
N LYS A 95 -11.57 13.05 -12.08
CA LYS A 95 -12.67 12.15 -11.68
C LYS A 95 -13.08 12.34 -10.22
N TRP A 96 -12.16 12.79 -9.37
CA TRP A 96 -12.37 12.96 -7.93
C TRP A 96 -12.51 14.43 -7.49
N THR A 97 -12.57 15.36 -8.45
CA THR A 97 -12.99 16.76 -8.25
C THR A 97 -14.47 16.87 -8.58
#